data_AF-A0A162LXE1-F1
#
_entry.id   AF-A0A162LXE1-F1
#
_cell.length_a   1.000
_cell.length_b   1.000
_cell.length_c   1.000
_cell.angle_alpha   90.00
_cell.angle_beta   90.00
_cell.angle_gamma   90.00
#
_symmetry.space_group_name_H-M   'P 1'
#
loop_
_entity.id
_entity.type
_entity.pdbx_description
1 polymer ?
#
loop_
_entity_poly.entity_id
_entity_poly.type
_entity_poly.pdbx_seq_one_letter_code
_entity_poly.pdbx_strand_id
1 'polypeptide(L)'
;MSLAPLFKRQQELRGSSSALSLKGKRVLAITLASALLPFLETPWLQPSFNHSKILFFQPLEDGQLPDITKPFLAMEHIPIITAGKKPGPNVSSSDVFNQSIHPNASVLALGILLCELHHLTSVRHWQKDPDAERNVNTDWYTCLEILKTLEAEAGLDYYLATKACLHWEYFPAGQDAAFESETVQRLFYQNVVKRLEAEMFKSWRLRIEDLSSFDSQENENCWGSIGREVVRFETGKNEYTTDTNNGVRPPAQRSMSDNVPASFNSDMVLQKSARPARAQVIEDSTNSLHFFDASHQTGCEQDNPLSRKWMDNLLSSIYQFVDPFEPVQAGALQIVEPVRIAILDSGFDPENPLLRDDLGRIDPRIRAAQSFVHDTEPHDIRDEIGHGTHALGLLLKVAPFAEIYIGKIAHRATLNRNTYDDIAKAINHAVSEWKVDIISMSFGIREYNEPMKSAISNALHGQTLLFAAASNDGANLGRAFPAKYPSIFCIHSTDGNGNPSAFNPTADDKDVNFSLLGENVSSYWPVGLANGLSEPVNAMSGTSVATPIAAGLAASVLSFVRQQDQHAMVGSDLLGPWLKDVHSMDMVLKSMASQTRGAGYNYIRPSELFDRGASREKVYDKIKDLRRHMYD
;
A
#
# COMPACT_ATOMS: atom_id res chain seq x y z
N MET A 1 -37.64 -11.49 -10.23
CA MET A 1 -37.13 -11.66 -8.85
C MET A 1 -35.64 -11.33 -8.80
N SER A 2 -35.11 -10.66 -7.76
CA SER A 2 -33.65 -10.48 -7.58
C SER A 2 -33.02 -11.60 -6.75
N LEU A 3 -31.68 -11.72 -6.67
CA LEU A 3 -31.02 -12.66 -5.74
C LEU A 3 -31.11 -12.24 -4.26
N ALA A 4 -31.45 -10.99 -3.94
CA ALA A 4 -31.44 -10.46 -2.58
C ALA A 4 -32.27 -11.26 -1.54
N PRO A 5 -33.46 -11.80 -1.88
CA PRO A 5 -34.23 -12.64 -0.95
C PRO A 5 -33.49 -13.90 -0.50
N LEU A 6 -32.66 -14.50 -1.37
CA LEU A 6 -31.86 -15.69 -1.02
C LEU A 6 -30.75 -15.34 -0.03
N PHE A 7 -30.10 -14.19 -0.22
CA PHE A 7 -29.08 -13.68 0.70
C PHE A 7 -29.68 -13.39 2.08
N LYS A 8 -30.86 -12.77 2.11
CA LYS A 8 -31.60 -12.54 3.36
C LYS A 8 -31.95 -13.87 4.04
N ARG A 9 -32.49 -14.84 3.29
CA ARG A 9 -32.84 -16.15 3.83
C ARG A 9 -31.62 -16.88 4.38
N GLN A 10 -30.45 -16.77 3.74
CA GLN A 10 -29.23 -17.40 4.23
C GLN A 10 -28.86 -16.94 5.64
N GLN A 11 -29.08 -15.67 5.99
CA GLN A 11 -28.78 -15.13 7.33
C GLN A 11 -29.72 -15.71 8.42
N GLU A 12 -30.89 -16.21 8.04
CA GLU A 12 -31.86 -16.81 8.95
C GLU A 12 -31.59 -18.31 9.18
N LEU A 13 -30.84 -18.95 8.30
CA LEU A 13 -30.51 -20.37 8.38
C LEU A 13 -29.37 -20.60 9.38
N ARG A 14 -29.47 -21.66 10.17
CA ARG A 14 -28.41 -22.12 11.10
C ARG A 14 -27.81 -23.44 10.59
N GLY A 15 -26.52 -23.65 10.84
CA GLY A 15 -25.82 -24.88 10.47
C GLY A 15 -25.40 -24.92 9.00
N SER A 16 -25.28 -26.13 8.42
CA SER A 16 -24.80 -26.36 7.05
C SER A 16 -25.85 -26.16 5.94
N SER A 17 -27.04 -25.67 6.28
CA SER A 17 -28.12 -25.42 5.33
C SER A 17 -27.84 -24.18 4.48
N SER A 18 -28.09 -24.28 3.17
CA SER A 18 -27.81 -23.21 2.20
C SER A 18 -29.09 -22.82 1.43
N ALA A 19 -29.35 -21.51 1.32
CA ALA A 19 -30.52 -20.99 0.63
C ALA A 19 -30.49 -21.23 -0.89
N LEU A 20 -29.29 -21.42 -1.47
CA LEU A 20 -29.09 -21.91 -2.84
C LEU A 20 -28.21 -23.16 -2.82
N SER A 21 -28.48 -24.13 -3.68
CA SER A 21 -27.62 -25.31 -3.80
C SER A 21 -26.21 -24.93 -4.25
N LEU A 22 -25.21 -25.76 -3.91
CA LEU A 22 -23.84 -25.56 -4.39
C LEU A 22 -23.78 -25.57 -5.93
N LYS A 23 -24.56 -26.46 -6.58
CA LYS A 23 -24.69 -26.51 -8.04
C LYS A 23 -25.21 -25.16 -8.58
N GLY A 24 -26.26 -24.62 -7.97
CA GLY A 24 -26.82 -23.31 -8.36
C GLY A 24 -25.83 -22.15 -8.19
N LYS A 25 -25.08 -22.12 -7.09
CA LYS A 25 -24.02 -21.11 -6.88
C LYS A 25 -22.97 -21.14 -7.99
N ARG A 26 -22.52 -22.34 -8.38
CA ARG A 26 -21.50 -22.53 -9.43
C ARG A 26 -22.03 -22.22 -10.83
N VAL A 27 -23.28 -22.60 -11.12
CA VAL A 27 -23.97 -22.22 -12.37
C VAL A 27 -24.05 -20.70 -12.51
N LEU A 28 -24.49 -20.00 -11.45
CA LEU A 28 -24.53 -18.53 -11.49
C LEU A 28 -23.15 -17.92 -11.68
N ALA A 29 -22.14 -18.41 -10.97
CA ALA A 29 -20.77 -17.91 -11.08
C ALA A 29 -20.24 -18.01 -12.52
N ILE A 30 -20.36 -19.17 -13.18
CA ILE A 30 -19.87 -19.32 -14.56
C ILE A 30 -20.70 -18.51 -15.54
N THR A 31 -22.03 -18.49 -15.39
CA THR A 31 -22.92 -17.77 -16.30
C THR A 31 -22.62 -16.28 -16.25
N LEU A 32 -22.45 -15.72 -15.05
CA LEU A 32 -22.14 -14.31 -14.87
C LEU A 32 -20.73 -13.97 -15.37
N ALA A 33 -19.70 -14.76 -15.00
CA ALA A 33 -18.34 -14.51 -15.45
C ALA A 33 -18.20 -14.57 -16.98
N SER A 34 -18.91 -15.50 -17.62
CA SER A 34 -18.90 -15.67 -19.08
C SER A 34 -19.69 -14.59 -19.80
N ALA A 35 -20.88 -14.24 -19.30
CA ALA A 35 -21.74 -13.23 -19.90
C ALA A 35 -21.18 -11.81 -19.73
N LEU A 36 -20.50 -11.53 -18.61
CA LEU A 36 -19.93 -10.22 -18.32
C LEU A 36 -18.59 -9.98 -19.03
N LEU A 37 -17.83 -11.02 -19.36
CA LEU A 37 -16.51 -10.92 -20.02
C LEU A 37 -16.43 -9.84 -21.12
N PRO A 38 -17.32 -9.81 -22.14
CA PRO A 38 -17.24 -8.79 -23.20
C PRO A 38 -17.58 -7.36 -22.76
N PHE A 39 -18.13 -7.18 -21.55
CA PHE A 39 -18.58 -5.88 -21.02
C PHE A 39 -17.73 -5.36 -19.86
N LEU A 40 -16.84 -6.18 -19.28
CA LEU A 40 -15.95 -5.77 -18.19
C LEU A 40 -15.05 -4.61 -18.62
N GLU A 41 -14.99 -3.58 -17.77
CA GLU A 41 -14.30 -2.29 -18.01
C GLU A 41 -14.80 -1.48 -19.21
N THR A 42 -15.93 -1.85 -19.81
CA THR A 42 -16.56 -1.04 -20.86
C THR A 42 -17.53 -0.03 -20.24
N PRO A 43 -17.84 1.10 -20.92
CA PRO A 43 -18.84 2.06 -20.45
C PRO A 43 -20.24 1.44 -20.24
N TRP A 44 -20.51 0.29 -20.85
CA TRP A 44 -21.78 -0.42 -20.79
C TRP A 44 -22.00 -1.19 -19.48
N LEU A 45 -20.98 -1.32 -18.63
CA LEU A 45 -21.07 -2.00 -17.35
C LEU A 45 -20.65 -1.06 -16.22
N GLN A 46 -21.55 -0.85 -15.26
CA GLN A 46 -21.28 -0.02 -14.09
C GLN A 46 -20.61 -0.88 -13.02
N PRO A 47 -19.42 -0.52 -12.49
CA PRO A 47 -18.71 -1.32 -11.49
C PRO A 47 -19.44 -1.53 -10.14
N SER A 48 -20.60 -0.88 -9.94
CA SER A 48 -21.38 -0.98 -8.70
C SER A 48 -22.35 -2.17 -8.66
N PHE A 49 -22.25 -3.12 -9.60
CA PHE A 49 -23.12 -4.29 -9.60
C PHE A 49 -22.83 -5.24 -8.44
N ASN A 50 -23.90 -5.84 -7.92
CA ASN A 50 -23.87 -6.77 -6.79
C ASN A 50 -25.07 -7.71 -6.87
N HIS A 51 -25.21 -8.64 -5.91
CA HIS A 51 -26.30 -9.62 -5.90
C HIS A 51 -27.72 -8.99 -6.01
N SER A 52 -27.95 -7.77 -5.51
CA SER A 52 -29.26 -7.12 -5.61
C SER A 52 -29.61 -6.67 -7.04
N LYS A 53 -28.62 -6.48 -7.92
CA LYS A 53 -28.81 -6.10 -9.33
C LYS A 53 -29.00 -7.32 -10.25
N ILE A 54 -28.85 -8.54 -9.75
CA ILE A 54 -29.04 -9.77 -10.52
C ILE A 54 -30.50 -10.18 -10.43
N LEU A 55 -31.20 -10.15 -11.56
CA LEU A 55 -32.63 -10.39 -11.72
C LEU A 55 -32.90 -11.63 -12.56
N PHE A 56 -34.07 -12.23 -12.37
CA PHE A 56 -34.59 -13.30 -13.21
C PHE A 56 -36.02 -12.98 -13.62
N PHE A 57 -36.36 -13.34 -14.86
CA PHE A 57 -37.75 -13.30 -15.33
C PHE A 57 -38.61 -14.29 -14.56
N GLN A 58 -39.79 -13.84 -14.18
CA GLN A 58 -40.80 -14.69 -13.57
C GLN A 58 -41.49 -15.50 -14.69
N PRO A 59 -41.56 -16.84 -14.59
CA PRO A 59 -42.31 -17.66 -15.54
C PRO A 59 -43.79 -17.29 -15.58
N LEU A 60 -44.42 -17.47 -16.74
CA LEU A 60 -45.86 -17.22 -16.94
C LEU A 60 -46.73 -18.37 -16.41
N GLU A 61 -46.17 -19.56 -16.25
CA GLU A 61 -46.88 -20.74 -15.76
C GLU A 61 -46.75 -20.86 -14.23
N ASP A 62 -47.88 -21.07 -13.57
CA ASP A 62 -47.97 -21.18 -12.12
C ASP A 62 -47.11 -22.33 -11.57
N GLY A 63 -46.26 -21.99 -10.60
CA GLY A 63 -45.39 -22.96 -9.91
C GLY A 63 -44.06 -23.27 -10.59
N GLN A 64 -43.80 -22.79 -11.82
CA GLN A 64 -42.48 -22.86 -12.44
C GLN A 64 -41.48 -21.89 -11.78
N LEU A 65 -40.24 -22.32 -11.65
CA LEU A 65 -39.15 -21.48 -11.14
C LEU A 65 -38.48 -20.70 -12.29
N PRO A 66 -37.94 -19.50 -12.02
CA PRO A 66 -37.10 -18.79 -12.97
C PRO A 66 -35.93 -19.64 -13.45
N ASP A 67 -35.51 -19.43 -14.69
CA ASP A 67 -34.34 -20.10 -15.25
C ASP A 67 -33.06 -19.51 -14.64
N ILE A 68 -32.39 -20.29 -13.80
CA ILE A 68 -31.18 -19.85 -13.10
C ILE A 68 -30.01 -19.59 -14.06
N THR A 69 -30.05 -20.18 -15.27
CA THR A 69 -29.00 -20.04 -16.28
C THR A 69 -29.15 -18.74 -17.09
N LYS A 70 -30.24 -17.99 -16.90
CA LYS A 70 -30.54 -16.75 -17.62
C LYS A 70 -30.77 -15.57 -16.65
N PRO A 71 -29.74 -15.18 -15.86
CA PRO A 71 -29.81 -13.96 -15.08
C PRO A 71 -29.74 -12.71 -15.98
N PHE A 72 -30.36 -11.64 -15.51
CA PHE A 72 -30.31 -10.31 -16.09
C PHE A 72 -29.61 -9.39 -15.09
N LEU A 73 -28.78 -8.49 -15.61
CA LEU A 73 -28.17 -7.45 -14.79
C LEU A 73 -28.96 -6.14 -14.95
N ALA A 74 -29.50 -5.63 -13.85
CA ALA A 74 -30.15 -4.33 -13.82
C ALA A 74 -29.08 -3.22 -13.94
N MET A 75 -29.19 -2.44 -15.00
CA MET A 75 -28.31 -1.31 -15.30
C MET A 75 -29.07 0.01 -15.10
N GLU A 76 -28.51 0.94 -14.33
CA GLU A 76 -29.04 2.30 -14.20
C GLU A 76 -28.60 3.16 -15.39
N HIS A 77 -29.38 4.19 -15.74
CA HIS A 77 -29.11 5.06 -16.89
C HIS A 77 -27.69 5.66 -16.84
N ILE A 78 -26.88 5.37 -17.86
CA ILE A 78 -25.60 6.04 -18.09
C ILE A 78 -25.92 7.45 -18.60
N PRO A 79 -25.53 8.54 -17.91
CA PRO A 79 -25.71 9.88 -18.44
C PRO A 79 -24.93 10.02 -19.74
N ILE A 80 -25.63 10.33 -20.84
CA ILE A 80 -25.03 10.60 -22.14
C ILE A 80 -24.18 11.87 -22.00
N ILE A 81 -22.85 11.74 -21.97
CA ILE A 81 -21.94 12.88 -21.98
C ILE A 81 -21.95 13.47 -23.40
N THR A 82 -22.75 14.52 -23.61
CA THR A 82 -22.68 15.32 -24.83
C THR A 82 -21.36 16.08 -24.84
N ALA A 83 -20.51 15.81 -25.84
CA ALA A 83 -19.24 16.51 -26.03
C ALA A 83 -19.49 18.03 -26.13
N GLY A 84 -18.93 18.79 -25.18
CA GLY A 84 -18.90 20.24 -25.21
C GLY A 84 -19.77 20.94 -24.17
N LYS A 85 -19.41 20.84 -22.88
CA LYS A 85 -19.62 21.89 -21.87
C LYS A 85 -18.84 21.53 -20.59
N LYS A 86 -18.01 22.44 -20.10
CA LYS A 86 -17.33 22.31 -18.79
C LYS A 86 -18.39 22.21 -17.67
N PRO A 87 -18.31 21.25 -16.74
CA PRO A 87 -19.14 21.28 -15.54
C PRO A 87 -18.52 22.18 -14.47
N GLY A 88 -19.37 22.95 -13.78
CA GLY A 88 -19.00 23.75 -12.61
C GLY A 88 -18.76 22.89 -11.37
N PRO A 89 -18.38 23.51 -10.24
CA PRO A 89 -18.02 22.78 -9.03
C PRO A 89 -19.30 22.32 -8.36
N ASN A 90 -19.70 21.07 -8.60
CA ASN A 90 -20.36 20.20 -7.64
C ASN A 90 -20.64 18.84 -8.29
N VAL A 91 -20.01 17.83 -7.69
CA VAL A 91 -20.19 16.39 -7.87
C VAL A 91 -19.86 15.88 -9.28
N SER A 92 -18.58 15.62 -9.51
CA SER A 92 -18.13 14.77 -10.60
C SER A 92 -18.19 13.30 -10.15
N SER A 93 -18.93 12.46 -10.86
CA SER A 93 -18.96 11.01 -10.65
C SER A 93 -17.63 10.32 -10.99
N SER A 94 -16.62 11.08 -11.43
CA SER A 94 -15.23 10.67 -11.66
C SER A 94 -14.38 10.63 -10.40
N ASP A 95 -14.81 11.23 -9.28
CA ASP A 95 -14.00 11.28 -8.06
C ASP A 95 -14.05 9.97 -7.23
N VAL A 96 -15.03 9.09 -7.46
CA VAL A 96 -15.17 7.81 -6.73
C VAL A 96 -14.33 6.69 -7.37
N PHE A 97 -14.01 6.80 -8.66
CA PHE A 97 -13.29 5.75 -9.40
C PHE A 97 -11.76 5.92 -9.42
N ASN A 98 -11.25 7.13 -9.14
CA ASN A 98 -9.80 7.42 -9.09
C ASN A 98 -9.10 6.99 -7.79
N GLN A 99 -9.79 6.26 -6.90
CA GLN A 99 -9.27 5.79 -5.62
C GLN A 99 -9.30 4.25 -5.49
N SER A 100 -9.71 3.51 -6.53
CA SER A 100 -9.80 2.04 -6.47
C SER A 100 -8.41 1.39 -6.56
N ILE A 101 -8.03 0.58 -5.57
CA ILE A 101 -6.78 -0.20 -5.54
C ILE A 101 -6.73 -1.21 -6.70
N HIS A 102 -7.89 -1.74 -7.09
CA HIS A 102 -8.00 -2.67 -8.19
C HIS A 102 -8.03 -1.93 -9.54
N PRO A 103 -7.19 -2.33 -10.52
CA PRO A 103 -7.02 -1.61 -11.79
C PRO A 103 -8.29 -1.60 -12.66
N ASN A 104 -9.18 -2.58 -12.45
CA ASN A 104 -10.39 -2.78 -13.22
C ASN A 104 -11.60 -2.92 -12.26
N ALA A 105 -12.41 -1.88 -12.13
CA ALA A 105 -13.44 -1.82 -11.09
C ALA A 105 -14.58 -2.82 -11.30
N SER A 106 -14.97 -3.09 -12.55
CA SER A 106 -16.00 -4.09 -12.90
C SER A 106 -15.49 -5.52 -12.67
N VAL A 107 -14.21 -5.77 -12.90
CA VAL A 107 -13.60 -7.07 -12.61
C VAL A 107 -13.53 -7.31 -11.10
N LEU A 108 -13.22 -6.28 -10.31
CA LEU A 108 -13.28 -6.36 -8.85
C LEU A 108 -14.70 -6.68 -8.37
N ALA A 109 -15.71 -6.01 -8.92
CA ALA A 109 -17.11 -6.26 -8.58
C ALA A 109 -17.52 -7.71 -8.85
N LEU A 110 -17.02 -8.31 -9.93
CA LEU A 110 -17.18 -9.73 -10.19
C LEU A 110 -16.48 -10.60 -9.14
N GLY A 111 -15.23 -10.29 -8.77
CA GLY A 111 -14.50 -11.02 -7.72
C GLY A 111 -15.22 -10.99 -6.36
N ILE A 112 -15.70 -9.82 -5.94
CA ILE A 112 -16.49 -9.66 -4.72
C ILE A 112 -17.77 -10.49 -4.81
N LEU A 113 -18.47 -10.43 -5.95
CA LEU A 113 -19.69 -11.19 -6.18
C LEU A 113 -19.44 -12.71 -6.13
N LEU A 114 -18.29 -13.21 -6.61
CA LEU A 114 -17.94 -14.63 -6.51
C LEU A 114 -17.74 -15.08 -5.04
N CYS A 115 -17.16 -14.23 -4.18
CA CYS A 115 -17.14 -14.45 -2.73
C CYS A 115 -18.56 -14.46 -2.15
N GLU A 116 -19.36 -13.44 -2.47
CA GLU A 116 -20.74 -13.30 -2.01
C GLU A 116 -21.59 -14.51 -2.40
N LEU A 117 -21.46 -15.02 -3.63
CA LEU A 117 -22.21 -16.18 -4.13
C LEU A 117 -21.83 -17.48 -3.43
N HIS A 118 -20.54 -17.69 -3.10
CA HIS A 118 -20.11 -18.90 -2.43
C HIS A 118 -20.78 -19.03 -1.05
N HIS A 119 -20.78 -17.95 -0.27
CA HIS A 119 -21.32 -17.92 1.09
C HIS A 119 -22.79 -17.46 1.18
N LEU A 120 -23.37 -16.97 0.08
CA LEU A 120 -24.67 -16.27 0.05
C LEU A 120 -24.81 -15.20 1.13
N THR A 121 -23.71 -14.51 1.39
CA THR A 121 -23.62 -13.47 2.41
C THR A 121 -22.99 -12.27 1.76
N SER A 122 -23.61 -11.10 1.93
CA SER A 122 -23.06 -9.90 1.35
C SER A 122 -21.79 -9.50 2.08
N VAL A 123 -20.82 -8.95 1.35
CA VAL A 123 -19.55 -8.46 1.91
C VAL A 123 -19.74 -7.54 3.12
N ARG A 124 -20.85 -6.80 3.15
CA ARG A 124 -21.27 -5.93 4.26
C ARG A 124 -21.42 -6.63 5.60
N HIS A 125 -21.76 -7.92 5.62
CA HIS A 125 -21.97 -8.67 6.87
C HIS A 125 -20.67 -9.23 7.45
N TRP A 126 -19.57 -9.20 6.68
CA TRP A 126 -18.25 -9.64 7.14
C TRP A 126 -17.42 -8.50 7.71
N GLN A 127 -17.87 -7.26 7.56
CA GLN A 127 -17.20 -6.09 8.09
C GLN A 127 -17.40 -6.02 9.60
N LYS A 128 -16.30 -5.80 10.33
CA LYS A 128 -16.27 -5.73 11.80
C LYS A 128 -16.82 -4.41 12.34
N ASP A 129 -16.85 -3.37 11.50
CA ASP A 129 -17.33 -2.03 11.85
C ASP A 129 -18.48 -1.62 10.90
N PRO A 130 -19.74 -1.56 11.38
CA PRO A 130 -20.89 -1.20 10.56
C PRO A 130 -20.98 0.31 10.24
N ASP A 131 -20.19 1.17 10.89
CA ASP A 131 -20.26 2.63 10.76
C ASP A 131 -19.14 3.25 9.89
N ALA A 132 -18.18 2.45 9.42
CA ALA A 132 -17.07 2.92 8.58
C ALA A 132 -17.53 3.40 7.18
N GLU A 133 -16.96 4.51 6.68
CA GLU A 133 -17.24 5.03 5.34
C GLU A 133 -16.95 3.98 4.26
N ARG A 134 -17.98 3.68 3.48
CA ARG A 134 -17.98 2.55 2.56
C ARG A 134 -17.36 2.93 1.22
N ASN A 135 -16.25 2.29 0.87
CA ASN A 135 -15.65 2.43 -0.46
C ASN A 135 -15.32 1.04 -1.05
N VAL A 136 -15.04 1.02 -2.35
CA VAL A 136 -14.76 -0.23 -3.08
C VAL A 136 -13.51 -0.96 -2.55
N ASN A 137 -12.59 -0.23 -1.90
CA ASN A 137 -11.38 -0.80 -1.31
C ASN A 137 -11.66 -1.57 -0.01
N THR A 138 -12.58 -1.08 0.84
CA THR A 138 -12.94 -1.80 2.07
C THR A 138 -13.64 -3.13 1.77
N ASP A 139 -14.49 -3.16 0.75
CA ASP A 139 -15.12 -4.40 0.26
C ASP A 139 -14.03 -5.37 -0.31
N TRP A 140 -13.00 -4.86 -1.00
CA TRP A 140 -11.86 -5.67 -1.47
C TRP A 140 -11.05 -6.31 -0.34
N TYR A 141 -10.61 -5.54 0.67
CA TYR A 141 -9.86 -6.08 1.81
C TYR A 141 -10.67 -7.14 2.58
N THR A 142 -11.96 -6.89 2.76
CA THR A 142 -12.87 -7.84 3.39
C THR A 142 -12.90 -9.15 2.59
N CYS A 143 -13.00 -9.06 1.26
CA CYS A 143 -12.96 -10.23 0.40
C CYS A 143 -11.60 -10.95 0.37
N LEU A 144 -10.47 -10.26 0.55
CA LEU A 144 -9.16 -10.90 0.67
C LEU A 144 -9.03 -11.76 1.94
N GLU A 145 -9.62 -11.33 3.06
CA GLU A 145 -9.67 -12.14 4.28
C GLU A 145 -10.58 -13.36 4.09
N ILE A 146 -11.73 -13.18 3.44
CA ILE A 146 -12.64 -14.29 3.12
C ILE A 146 -11.99 -15.27 2.14
N LEU A 147 -11.15 -14.80 1.23
CA LEU A 147 -10.44 -15.63 0.26
C LEU A 147 -9.58 -16.73 0.93
N LYS A 148 -9.01 -16.45 2.12
CA LYS A 148 -8.27 -17.45 2.92
C LYS A 148 -9.16 -18.60 3.39
N THR A 149 -10.41 -18.30 3.71
CA THR A 149 -11.41 -19.32 4.09
C THR A 149 -11.89 -20.08 2.86
N LEU A 150 -12.09 -19.36 1.75
CA LEU A 150 -12.54 -19.86 0.47
C LEU A 150 -11.56 -20.88 -0.15
N GLU A 151 -10.26 -20.75 0.13
CA GLU A 151 -9.21 -21.73 -0.24
C GLU A 151 -9.49 -23.14 0.29
N ALA A 152 -10.01 -23.25 1.51
CA ALA A 152 -10.32 -24.52 2.13
C ALA A 152 -11.72 -25.06 1.73
N GLU A 153 -12.66 -24.18 1.41
CA GLU A 153 -14.10 -24.53 1.32
C GLU A 153 -14.65 -24.61 -0.12
N ALA A 154 -14.09 -23.88 -1.08
CA ALA A 154 -14.76 -23.64 -2.36
C ALA A 154 -14.42 -24.58 -3.51
N GLY A 155 -13.39 -25.42 -3.34
CA GLY A 155 -12.75 -26.14 -4.43
C GLY A 155 -11.65 -25.30 -5.08
N LEU A 156 -10.57 -25.98 -5.50
CA LEU A 156 -9.34 -25.33 -5.96
C LEU A 156 -9.59 -24.38 -7.14
N ASP A 157 -10.39 -24.80 -8.12
CA ASP A 157 -10.59 -24.00 -9.33
C ASP A 157 -11.47 -22.77 -9.06
N TYR A 158 -12.50 -22.91 -8.22
CA TYR A 158 -13.34 -21.78 -7.81
C TYR A 158 -12.54 -20.76 -6.98
N TYR A 159 -11.73 -21.24 -6.03
CA TYR A 159 -10.83 -20.39 -5.26
C TYR A 159 -9.87 -19.61 -6.18
N LEU A 160 -9.21 -20.29 -7.11
CA LEU A 160 -8.25 -19.65 -7.99
C LEU A 160 -8.92 -18.68 -8.99
N ALA A 161 -10.14 -18.96 -9.44
CA ALA A 161 -10.91 -18.02 -10.26
C ALA A 161 -11.22 -16.73 -9.49
N THR A 162 -11.72 -16.87 -8.26
CA THR A 162 -12.01 -15.73 -7.37
C THR A 162 -10.73 -14.95 -7.04
N LYS A 163 -9.64 -15.65 -6.72
CA LYS A 163 -8.32 -15.05 -6.49
C LYS A 163 -7.85 -14.27 -7.71
N ALA A 164 -7.98 -14.81 -8.92
CA ALA A 164 -7.58 -14.13 -10.14
C ALA A 164 -8.36 -12.84 -10.38
N CYS A 165 -9.65 -12.80 -10.03
CA CYS A 165 -10.44 -11.57 -10.05
C CYS A 165 -10.04 -10.56 -8.97
N LEU A 166 -9.64 -10.98 -7.77
CA LEU A 166 -9.30 -10.07 -6.66
C LEU A 166 -7.84 -9.58 -6.69
N HIS A 167 -6.94 -10.42 -7.19
CA HIS A 167 -5.50 -10.17 -7.33
C HIS A 167 -5.10 -9.99 -8.80
N TRP A 168 -6.05 -9.61 -9.67
CA TRP A 168 -5.77 -9.21 -11.05
C TRP A 168 -4.81 -10.14 -11.83
N GLU A 169 -4.87 -11.46 -11.56
CA GLU A 169 -3.97 -12.48 -12.13
C GLU A 169 -4.30 -12.79 -13.60
N TYR A 170 -5.06 -11.91 -14.26
CA TYR A 170 -5.38 -11.95 -15.68
C TYR A 170 -4.58 -10.93 -16.49
N PHE A 171 -3.71 -10.14 -15.86
CA PHE A 171 -2.75 -9.29 -16.58
C PHE A 171 -1.48 -10.07 -16.96
N PRO A 172 -0.97 -9.89 -18.18
CA PRO A 172 0.34 -10.42 -18.57
C PRO A 172 1.45 -9.74 -17.75
N ALA A 173 2.44 -10.52 -17.31
CA ALA A 173 3.58 -9.99 -16.56
C ALA A 173 4.42 -9.06 -17.47
N GLY A 174 4.68 -7.83 -17.00
CA GLY A 174 5.57 -6.88 -17.67
C GLY A 174 5.01 -6.22 -18.94
N GLN A 175 3.69 -6.21 -19.14
CA GLN A 175 3.06 -5.50 -20.27
C GLN A 175 1.91 -4.62 -19.77
N ASP A 176 1.94 -3.33 -20.13
CA ASP A 176 0.79 -2.44 -20.01
C ASP A 176 -0.19 -2.73 -21.13
N ALA A 177 -1.34 -3.28 -20.77
CA ALA A 177 -2.37 -3.63 -21.72
C ALA A 177 -3.75 -3.31 -21.13
N ALA A 178 -4.60 -2.60 -21.87
CA ALA A 178 -5.98 -2.38 -21.45
C ALA A 178 -6.72 -3.72 -21.30
N PHE A 179 -7.76 -3.76 -20.47
CA PHE A 179 -8.57 -4.99 -20.31
C PHE A 179 -9.16 -5.48 -21.64
N GLU A 180 -9.48 -4.56 -22.55
CA GLU A 180 -9.98 -4.86 -23.90
C GLU A 180 -8.95 -5.54 -24.82
N SER A 181 -7.67 -5.59 -24.43
CA SER A 181 -6.65 -6.26 -25.22
C SER A 181 -6.90 -7.76 -25.30
N GLU A 182 -6.64 -8.35 -26.47
CA GLU A 182 -6.83 -9.78 -26.71
C GLU A 182 -6.05 -10.64 -25.69
N THR A 183 -4.84 -10.21 -25.33
CA THR A 183 -3.99 -10.90 -24.34
C THR A 183 -4.64 -10.91 -22.96
N VAL A 184 -5.15 -9.77 -22.48
CA VAL A 184 -5.77 -9.66 -21.15
C VAL A 184 -7.10 -10.41 -21.12
N GLN A 185 -7.95 -10.26 -22.16
CA GLN A 185 -9.21 -11.02 -22.23
C GLN A 185 -8.96 -12.53 -22.29
N ARG A 186 -7.92 -12.97 -23.01
CA ARG A 186 -7.52 -14.39 -23.07
C ARG A 186 -7.05 -14.91 -21.71
N LEU A 187 -6.22 -14.15 -21.01
CA LEU A 187 -5.76 -14.52 -19.67
C LEU A 187 -6.90 -14.49 -18.65
N PHE A 188 -7.83 -13.54 -18.74
CA PHE A 188 -9.04 -13.53 -17.92
C PHE A 188 -9.88 -14.77 -18.18
N TYR A 189 -10.14 -15.09 -19.45
CA TYR A 189 -10.86 -16.30 -19.82
C TYR A 189 -10.16 -17.55 -19.28
N GLN A 190 -8.84 -17.65 -19.37
CA GLN A 190 -8.07 -18.79 -18.85
C GLN A 190 -8.06 -18.89 -17.32
N ASN A 191 -7.86 -17.77 -16.62
CA ASN A 191 -7.67 -17.77 -15.17
C ASN A 191 -8.97 -17.67 -14.38
N VAL A 192 -10.06 -17.20 -14.99
CA VAL A 192 -11.36 -17.07 -14.34
C VAL A 192 -12.37 -18.04 -14.96
N VAL A 193 -12.74 -17.82 -16.23
CA VAL A 193 -13.84 -18.55 -16.87
C VAL A 193 -13.53 -20.05 -17.00
N LYS A 194 -12.38 -20.42 -17.55
CA LYS A 194 -11.94 -21.82 -17.70
C LYS A 194 -11.81 -22.56 -16.37
N ARG A 195 -11.43 -21.85 -15.29
CA ARG A 195 -11.36 -22.45 -13.96
C ARG A 195 -12.76 -22.71 -13.40
N LEU A 196 -13.69 -21.76 -13.57
CA LEU A 196 -15.10 -21.98 -13.21
C LEU A 196 -15.74 -23.11 -14.05
N GLU A 197 -15.41 -23.22 -15.35
CA GLU A 197 -15.81 -24.35 -16.19
C GLU A 197 -15.22 -25.67 -15.67
N ALA A 198 -13.95 -25.68 -15.27
CA ALA A 198 -13.28 -26.86 -14.72
C ALA A 198 -13.92 -27.31 -13.41
N GLU A 199 -14.28 -26.38 -12.52
CA GLU A 199 -15.01 -26.65 -11.28
C GLU A 199 -16.35 -27.34 -11.57
N MET A 200 -17.12 -26.82 -12.53
CA MET A 200 -18.39 -27.40 -12.94
C MET A 200 -18.24 -28.78 -13.58
N PHE A 201 -17.24 -28.94 -14.44
CA PHE A 201 -16.98 -30.21 -15.10
C PHE A 201 -16.47 -31.28 -14.13
N LYS A 202 -15.64 -30.91 -13.15
CA LYS A 202 -15.15 -31.83 -12.11
C LYS A 202 -16.28 -32.34 -11.23
N SER A 203 -17.19 -31.44 -10.83
CA SER A 203 -18.26 -31.75 -9.87
C SER A 203 -19.51 -32.38 -10.51
N TRP A 204 -19.88 -31.98 -11.74
CA TRP A 204 -21.12 -32.43 -12.38
C TRP A 204 -20.97 -32.87 -13.84
N ARG A 205 -19.75 -32.86 -14.42
CA ARG A 205 -19.50 -33.18 -15.84
C ARG A 205 -20.30 -32.32 -16.82
N LEU A 206 -20.64 -31.10 -16.41
CA LEU A 206 -21.37 -30.12 -17.21
C LEU A 206 -20.42 -29.13 -17.87
N ARG A 207 -20.68 -28.75 -19.11
CA ARG A 207 -20.05 -27.64 -19.83
C ARG A 207 -21.03 -26.48 -19.93
N ILE A 208 -20.50 -25.29 -20.25
CA ILE A 208 -21.31 -24.07 -20.39
C ILE A 208 -22.40 -24.20 -21.48
N GLU A 209 -22.10 -24.92 -22.56
CA GLU A 209 -23.03 -25.20 -23.66
C GLU A 209 -24.27 -25.98 -23.18
N ASP A 210 -24.05 -26.93 -22.24
CA ASP A 210 -25.08 -27.81 -21.72
C ASP A 210 -26.09 -27.05 -20.82
N LEU A 211 -25.72 -25.86 -20.32
CA LEU A 211 -26.60 -25.02 -19.49
C LEU A 211 -27.82 -24.50 -20.26
N SER A 212 -27.66 -24.26 -21.57
CA SER A 212 -28.74 -23.76 -22.42
C SER A 212 -29.87 -24.76 -22.61
N SER A 213 -29.60 -26.05 -22.35
CA SER A 213 -30.52 -27.18 -22.51
C SER A 213 -31.07 -27.73 -21.19
N PHE A 214 -30.89 -27.03 -20.07
CA PHE A 214 -31.40 -27.49 -18.77
C PHE A 214 -32.90 -27.72 -18.83
N ASP A 215 -33.32 -28.91 -18.40
CA ASP A 215 -34.73 -29.20 -18.19
C ASP A 215 -35.25 -28.57 -16.88
N SER A 216 -36.57 -28.67 -16.67
CA SER A 216 -37.21 -28.12 -15.47
C SER A 216 -36.63 -28.72 -14.18
N GLN A 217 -36.33 -30.02 -14.18
CA GLN A 217 -35.82 -30.73 -13.01
C GLN A 217 -34.38 -30.30 -12.67
N GLU A 218 -33.53 -30.12 -13.67
CA GLU A 218 -32.17 -29.63 -13.52
C GLU A 218 -32.14 -28.20 -13.01
N ASN A 219 -33.03 -27.34 -13.50
CA ASN A 219 -33.21 -25.99 -12.98
C ASN A 219 -33.67 -26.02 -11.51
N GLU A 220 -34.67 -26.83 -11.17
CA GLU A 220 -35.14 -27.00 -9.78
C GLU A 220 -34.06 -27.51 -8.82
N ASN A 221 -33.18 -28.40 -9.30
CA ASN A 221 -32.06 -28.93 -8.54
C ASN A 221 -31.02 -27.84 -8.25
N CYS A 222 -30.83 -26.90 -9.17
CA CYS A 222 -29.93 -25.76 -8.96
C CYS A 222 -30.47 -24.79 -7.90
N TRP A 223 -31.79 -24.53 -7.88
CA TRP A 223 -32.38 -23.72 -6.80
C TRP A 223 -32.30 -24.41 -5.44
N GLY A 224 -32.47 -25.74 -5.40
CA GLY A 224 -32.48 -26.51 -4.15
C GLY A 224 -33.74 -26.26 -3.32
N SER A 225 -34.04 -27.12 -2.34
CA SER A 225 -35.32 -27.10 -1.61
C SER A 225 -35.66 -25.74 -0.99
N ILE A 226 -34.71 -25.14 -0.27
CA ILE A 226 -34.90 -23.85 0.39
C ILE A 226 -35.04 -22.72 -0.63
N GLY A 227 -34.22 -22.73 -1.70
CA GLY A 227 -34.29 -21.71 -2.74
C GLY A 227 -35.64 -21.70 -3.46
N ARG A 228 -36.22 -22.88 -3.72
CA ARG A 228 -37.57 -23.00 -4.30
C ARG A 228 -38.64 -22.34 -3.43
N GLU A 229 -38.57 -22.53 -2.12
CA GLU A 229 -39.52 -21.91 -1.18
C GLU A 229 -39.40 -20.38 -1.19
N VAL A 230 -38.17 -19.85 -1.18
CA VAL A 230 -37.92 -18.41 -1.24
C VAL A 230 -38.46 -17.81 -2.54
N VAL A 231 -38.16 -18.46 -3.67
CA VAL A 231 -38.64 -18.01 -4.99
C VAL A 231 -40.16 -18.00 -5.05
N ARG A 232 -40.82 -19.09 -4.63
CA ARG A 232 -42.29 -19.21 -4.65
C ARG A 232 -42.98 -18.19 -3.74
N PHE A 233 -42.37 -17.88 -2.60
CA PHE A 233 -42.91 -16.87 -1.68
C PHE A 233 -42.81 -15.45 -2.25
N GLU A 234 -41.72 -15.14 -2.95
CA GLU A 234 -41.55 -13.83 -3.58
C GLU A 234 -42.43 -13.66 -4.83
N THR A 235 -42.67 -14.73 -5.60
CA THR A 235 -43.61 -14.68 -6.74
C THR A 235 -45.06 -14.53 -6.28
N GLY A 236 -45.47 -15.20 -5.20
CA GLY A 236 -46.83 -15.13 -4.66
C GLY A 236 -47.20 -13.78 -4.00
N LYS A 237 -46.23 -12.97 -3.58
CA LYS A 237 -46.48 -11.61 -3.07
C LYS A 237 -46.89 -10.61 -4.16
N ASN A 238 -46.46 -10.83 -5.41
CA ASN A 238 -46.72 -9.90 -6.51
C ASN A 238 -48.13 -10.07 -7.11
N GLU A 239 -48.79 -11.22 -6.92
CA GLU A 239 -50.15 -11.48 -7.44
C GLU A 239 -51.25 -10.77 -6.65
N TYR A 240 -51.01 -10.39 -5.40
CA TYR A 240 -52.00 -9.66 -4.58
C TYR A 240 -52.07 -8.15 -4.87
N THR A 241 -51.26 -7.63 -5.81
CA THR A 241 -51.18 -6.19 -6.09
C THR A 241 -51.77 -5.74 -7.43
N THR A 242 -52.34 -6.65 -8.22
CA THR A 242 -52.99 -6.30 -9.50
C THR A 242 -54.22 -7.15 -9.73
N ASP A 243 -55.35 -6.73 -9.15
CA ASP A 243 -56.67 -6.65 -9.81
C ASP A 243 -57.79 -6.59 -8.79
N THR A 244 -58.37 -5.40 -8.60
CA THR A 244 -59.83 -5.23 -8.50
C THR A 244 -60.20 -3.80 -8.83
N ASN A 245 -60.66 -3.56 -10.05
CA ASN A 245 -61.53 -2.41 -10.34
C ASN A 245 -62.64 -2.84 -11.33
N ASN A 246 -63.86 -2.95 -10.81
CA ASN A 246 -65.19 -2.79 -11.42
C ASN A 246 -66.18 -3.55 -10.52
N GLY A 247 -67.24 -3.00 -9.92
CA GLY A 247 -67.87 -1.69 -10.03
C GLY A 247 -69.37 -1.90 -9.78
N VAL A 248 -69.85 -1.64 -8.56
CA VAL A 248 -71.28 -1.45 -8.25
C VAL A 248 -71.41 -0.46 -7.06
N ARG A 249 -72.19 0.61 -7.25
CA ARG A 249 -72.63 1.64 -6.26
C ARG A 249 -74.08 1.33 -5.81
N PRO A 250 -74.69 2.03 -4.81
CA PRO A 250 -74.27 2.59 -3.51
C PRO A 250 -75.24 2.13 -2.36
N PRO A 251 -75.14 2.63 -1.09
CA PRO A 251 -75.80 3.90 -0.72
C PRO A 251 -74.99 4.79 0.26
N ALA A 252 -75.64 5.87 0.70
CA ALA A 252 -75.09 7.20 0.98
C ALA A 252 -74.90 7.59 2.47
N GLN A 253 -74.37 8.81 2.65
CA GLN A 253 -74.34 9.70 3.84
C GLN A 253 -73.10 9.52 4.76
N ARG A 254 -72.39 10.55 5.26
CA ARG A 254 -72.71 11.99 5.42
C ARG A 254 -71.42 12.81 5.72
N SER A 255 -71.38 14.01 5.15
CA SER A 255 -70.94 15.32 5.70
C SER A 255 -69.54 15.61 6.28
N MET A 256 -68.90 16.61 5.62
CA MET A 256 -68.32 17.87 6.15
C MET A 256 -67.02 17.75 6.97
N SER A 257 -65.96 18.56 6.82
CA SER A 257 -65.80 19.88 6.17
C SER A 257 -64.31 20.28 6.05
N ASP A 258 -63.96 20.86 4.89
CA ASP A 258 -63.25 22.13 4.61
C ASP A 258 -61.78 22.43 4.99
N ASN A 259 -61.01 22.67 3.91
CA ASN A 259 -60.20 23.87 3.55
C ASN A 259 -58.86 24.20 4.24
N VAL A 260 -57.73 23.68 3.69
CA VAL A 260 -56.78 24.31 2.70
C VAL A 260 -56.63 25.87 2.75
N PRO A 261 -55.49 26.51 2.34
CA PRO A 261 -54.09 26.49 2.82
C PRO A 261 -53.42 27.91 2.82
N ALA A 262 -52.08 27.96 2.94
CA ALA A 262 -51.12 28.87 2.25
C ALA A 262 -50.18 29.77 3.10
N SER A 263 -48.91 29.38 3.05
CA SER A 263 -47.62 30.12 2.97
C SER A 263 -47.60 31.67 2.99
N PHE A 264 -46.65 32.28 3.74
CA PHE A 264 -45.41 32.93 3.24
C PHE A 264 -44.65 33.73 4.34
N ASN A 265 -43.31 33.59 4.35
CA ASN A 265 -42.15 34.44 4.76
C ASN A 265 -42.37 35.73 5.63
N SER A 266 -41.48 36.22 6.50
CA SER A 266 -40.00 36.35 6.41
C SER A 266 -39.40 36.95 7.72
N ASP A 267 -38.07 36.84 7.85
CA ASP A 267 -37.09 37.77 8.49
C ASP A 267 -36.54 37.60 9.94
N MET A 268 -35.24 37.27 9.96
CA MET A 268 -34.08 37.67 10.82
C MET A 268 -34.28 38.35 12.19
N VAL A 269 -33.54 37.87 13.20
CA VAL A 269 -32.62 38.67 14.06
C VAL A 269 -31.45 37.79 14.61
N LEU A 270 -30.25 38.36 14.58
CA LEU A 270 -28.97 37.91 15.15
C LEU A 270 -28.83 38.37 16.62
N GLN A 271 -28.35 37.51 17.54
CA GLN A 271 -27.60 38.01 18.71
C GLN A 271 -26.60 36.99 19.29
N LYS A 272 -25.35 37.44 19.41
CA LYS A 272 -24.16 36.75 19.96
C LYS A 272 -24.19 36.69 21.49
N SER A 273 -23.61 35.62 22.05
CA SER A 273 -22.92 35.62 23.35
C SER A 273 -21.82 34.55 23.33
N ALA A 274 -20.66 34.86 23.91
CA ALA A 274 -19.38 34.20 23.66
C ALA A 274 -18.74 33.54 24.90
N ARG A 275 -17.99 32.45 24.62
CA ARG A 275 -16.79 31.85 25.31
C ARG A 275 -16.96 30.98 26.58
N PRO A 276 -15.97 30.09 26.88
CA PRO A 276 -15.26 29.15 25.99
C PRO A 276 -15.04 27.74 26.63
N ALA A 277 -14.92 26.67 25.83
CA ALA A 277 -14.37 25.40 26.30
C ALA A 277 -13.65 24.62 25.18
N ARG A 278 -12.32 24.62 25.28
CA ARG A 278 -11.33 23.62 24.83
C ARG A 278 -11.83 22.55 23.84
N ALA A 279 -11.54 22.73 22.56
CA ALA A 279 -11.63 21.66 21.56
C ALA A 279 -10.33 20.85 21.58
N GLN A 280 -10.41 19.59 22.00
CA GLN A 280 -9.45 18.58 21.61
C GLN A 280 -9.73 18.25 20.15
N VAL A 281 -8.77 18.52 19.28
CA VAL A 281 -8.78 18.06 17.90
C VAL A 281 -8.42 16.58 17.95
N ILE A 282 -9.39 15.73 17.69
CA ILE A 282 -9.18 14.34 17.31
C ILE A 282 -8.98 14.39 15.80
N GLU A 283 -7.75 14.18 15.33
CA GLU A 283 -7.46 13.98 13.91
C GLU A 283 -7.90 12.56 13.53
N ASP A 284 -8.90 12.47 12.66
CA ASP A 284 -9.39 11.23 12.08
C ASP A 284 -8.32 10.61 11.15
N SER A 285 -7.85 9.42 11.53
CA SER A 285 -6.93 8.59 10.76
C SER A 285 -7.71 7.78 9.71
N THR A 286 -7.80 8.32 8.50
CA THR A 286 -8.23 7.56 7.33
C THR A 286 -7.00 6.86 6.73
N ASN A 287 -6.93 5.54 6.89
CA ASN A 287 -5.85 4.67 6.40
C ASN A 287 -5.78 4.68 4.87
N SER A 288 -5.00 5.61 4.32
CA SER A 288 -4.43 5.51 2.98
C SER A 288 -3.12 4.70 3.09
N LEU A 289 -2.91 3.70 2.24
CA LEU A 289 -1.63 2.99 2.12
C LEU A 289 -0.60 3.96 1.52
N HIS A 290 -0.03 4.81 2.36
CA HIS A 290 0.98 5.77 1.95
C HIS A 290 2.28 5.04 1.61
N PHE A 291 2.85 5.35 0.44
CA PHE A 291 4.18 4.92 0.03
C PHE A 291 5.26 5.47 0.98
N PHE A 292 5.05 6.72 1.41
CA PHE A 292 5.79 7.39 2.47
C PHE A 292 4.83 7.59 3.64
N ASP A 293 4.92 6.71 4.64
CA ASP A 293 4.00 6.61 5.78
C ASP A 293 4.49 7.37 7.03
N ALA A 294 5.47 8.27 6.87
CA ALA A 294 5.94 9.12 7.95
C ALA A 294 4.90 10.20 8.29
N SER A 295 4.59 10.36 9.58
CA SER A 295 3.72 11.44 10.01
C SER A 295 4.48 12.77 9.93
N HIS A 296 3.96 13.70 9.12
CA HIS A 296 4.42 15.09 9.08
C HIS A 296 3.46 15.94 9.91
N GLN A 297 3.98 16.71 10.87
CA GLN A 297 3.15 17.54 11.73
C GLN A 297 2.66 18.78 10.98
N THR A 298 1.34 18.98 10.94
CA THR A 298 0.66 20.12 10.27
C THR A 298 0.73 21.42 11.08
N GLY A 299 1.24 21.38 12.31
CA GLY A 299 1.46 22.53 13.17
C GLY A 299 2.93 22.68 13.56
N CYS A 300 3.42 23.91 13.57
CA CYS A 300 4.71 24.26 14.16
C CYS A 300 4.67 24.00 15.68
N GLU A 301 5.11 22.81 16.11
CA GLU A 301 5.58 22.59 17.47
C GLU A 301 7.02 22.06 17.45
N GLN A 302 7.78 22.49 18.46
CA GLN A 302 9.23 22.56 18.46
C GLN A 302 9.89 21.17 18.52
N ASP A 303 11.00 21.05 17.78
CA ASP A 303 12.02 20.00 17.88
C ASP A 303 12.11 19.38 19.29
N ASN A 304 11.94 18.06 19.38
CA ASN A 304 11.97 17.37 20.67
C ASN A 304 13.39 17.43 21.24
N PRO A 305 13.62 18.04 22.42
CA PRO A 305 14.95 18.16 23.02
C PRO A 305 15.68 16.83 23.16
N LEU A 306 14.95 15.72 23.32
CA LEU A 306 15.52 14.38 23.42
C LEU A 306 16.04 13.88 22.07
N SER A 307 15.26 14.06 21.00
CA SER A 307 15.67 13.68 19.63
C SER A 307 16.88 14.51 19.19
N ARG A 308 16.88 15.81 19.45
CA ARG A 308 18.04 16.69 19.22
C ARG A 308 19.26 16.23 20.01
N LYS A 309 19.12 16.01 21.32
CA LYS A 309 20.23 15.53 22.17
C LYS A 309 20.79 14.19 21.69
N TRP A 310 19.93 13.28 21.26
CA TRP A 310 20.36 12.00 20.70
C TRP A 310 21.16 12.20 19.41
N MET A 311 20.67 13.04 18.49
CA MET A 311 21.35 13.35 17.24
C MET A 311 22.69 14.06 17.48
N ASP A 312 22.73 15.06 18.36
CA ASP A 312 23.97 15.75 18.74
C ASP A 312 25.00 14.76 19.31
N ASN A 313 24.54 13.78 20.10
CA ASN A 313 25.41 12.75 20.65
C ASN A 313 25.99 11.83 19.58
N LEU A 314 25.17 11.46 18.59
CA LEU A 314 25.59 10.69 17.41
C LEU A 314 26.63 11.48 16.59
N LEU A 315 26.32 12.71 16.22
CA LEU A 315 27.17 13.51 15.33
C LEU A 315 28.53 13.81 15.96
N SER A 316 28.54 14.21 17.23
CA SER A 316 29.80 14.43 17.95
C SER A 316 30.63 13.16 18.18
N SER A 317 29.98 12.00 18.23
CA SER A 317 30.66 10.71 18.25
C SER A 317 31.29 10.42 16.88
N ILE A 318 30.56 10.60 15.77
CA ILE A 318 31.07 10.36 14.41
C ILE A 318 32.19 11.33 14.03
N TYR A 319 32.01 12.64 14.24
CA TYR A 319 32.95 13.68 13.79
C TYR A 319 34.31 13.64 14.51
N GLN A 320 34.43 12.90 15.61
CA GLN A 320 35.72 12.64 16.25
C GLN A 320 36.55 11.60 15.49
N PHE A 321 35.91 10.70 14.74
CA PHE A 321 36.56 9.56 14.08
C PHE A 321 36.51 9.62 12.56
N VAL A 322 35.56 10.34 11.96
CA VAL A 322 35.42 10.45 10.51
C VAL A 322 35.75 11.86 10.09
N ASP A 323 36.85 12.01 9.35
CA ASP A 323 37.25 13.32 8.85
C ASP A 323 36.23 13.82 7.81
N PRO A 324 35.87 15.12 7.81
CA PRO A 324 34.85 15.66 6.92
C PRO A 324 35.32 15.65 5.46
N PHE A 325 34.35 15.67 4.53
CA PHE A 325 34.66 15.73 3.10
C PHE A 325 35.39 17.03 2.76
N GLU A 326 36.69 16.94 2.47
CA GLU A 326 37.45 18.04 1.87
C GLU A 326 37.55 17.82 0.35
N PRO A 327 37.05 18.75 -0.49
CA PRO A 327 37.23 18.65 -1.92
C PRO A 327 38.73 18.74 -2.23
N VAL A 328 39.26 17.70 -2.87
CA VAL A 328 40.69 17.59 -3.19
C VAL A 328 41.16 18.86 -3.90
N GLN A 329 41.94 19.68 -3.20
CA GLN A 329 42.78 20.68 -3.86
C GLN A 329 43.82 19.92 -4.68
N ALA A 330 43.95 20.27 -5.95
CA ALA A 330 44.92 19.67 -6.86
C ALA A 330 46.34 19.79 -6.26
N GLY A 331 46.83 18.71 -5.63
CA GLY A 331 48.14 18.68 -4.97
C GLY A 331 48.26 17.79 -3.72
N ALA A 332 47.16 17.32 -3.10
CA ALA A 332 47.25 16.42 -1.94
C ALA A 332 47.43 14.94 -2.35
N LEU A 333 48.41 14.27 -1.73
CA LEU A 333 48.95 12.95 -2.09
C LEU A 333 48.16 11.72 -1.57
N GLN A 334 46.95 11.89 -1.01
CA GLN A 334 46.16 10.77 -0.47
C GLN A 334 44.71 10.82 -0.95
N ILE A 335 44.32 9.84 -1.75
CA ILE A 335 42.96 9.69 -2.30
C ILE A 335 42.31 8.55 -1.51
N VAL A 336 41.63 8.86 -0.39
CA VAL A 336 40.65 7.91 0.20
C VAL A 336 39.47 7.90 -0.73
N GLU A 337 39.05 6.73 -1.23
CA GLU A 337 37.82 6.65 -2.01
C GLU A 337 36.62 6.88 -1.07
N PRO A 338 35.85 7.97 -1.25
CA PRO A 338 34.69 8.27 -0.42
C PRO A 338 33.65 7.14 -0.49
N VAL A 339 32.89 6.97 0.58
CA VAL A 339 31.76 6.04 0.56
C VAL A 339 30.65 6.63 -0.28
N ARG A 340 30.12 5.84 -1.23
CA ARG A 340 29.04 6.28 -2.12
C ARG A 340 27.69 5.76 -1.61
N ILE A 341 26.72 6.66 -1.45
CA ILE A 341 25.38 6.34 -0.97
C ILE A 341 24.36 6.76 -2.01
N ALA A 342 23.48 5.85 -2.43
CA ALA A 342 22.26 6.20 -3.16
C ALA A 342 21.08 6.37 -2.18
N ILE A 343 20.33 7.45 -2.33
CA ILE A 343 19.02 7.64 -1.70
C ILE A 343 17.95 7.49 -2.77
N LEU A 344 17.05 6.52 -2.60
CA LEU A 344 15.91 6.29 -3.48
C LEU A 344 14.63 6.76 -2.78
N ASP A 345 14.15 7.95 -3.17
CA ASP A 345 13.10 8.67 -2.44
C ASP A 345 12.29 9.63 -3.35
N SER A 346 11.60 10.63 -2.81
CA SER A 346 10.78 11.60 -3.55
C SER A 346 11.56 12.70 -4.30
N GLY A 347 12.90 12.64 -4.28
CA GLY A 347 13.79 13.65 -4.86
C GLY A 347 14.43 14.54 -3.79
N PHE A 348 14.85 15.76 -4.16
CA PHE A 348 15.25 16.78 -3.19
C PHE A 348 14.92 18.20 -3.69
N ASP A 349 14.86 19.19 -2.79
CA ASP A 349 14.74 20.60 -3.17
C ASP A 349 16.13 21.25 -3.36
N PRO A 350 16.61 21.46 -4.60
CA PRO A 350 17.90 22.08 -4.84
C PRO A 350 17.95 23.55 -4.40
N GLU A 351 16.80 24.19 -4.20
CA GLU A 351 16.71 25.58 -3.73
C GLU A 351 16.76 25.72 -2.21
N ASN A 352 16.84 24.60 -1.47
CA ASN A 352 16.99 24.67 -0.02
C ASN A 352 18.31 25.37 0.36
N PRO A 353 18.28 26.45 1.15
CA PRO A 353 19.48 27.22 1.50
C PRO A 353 20.49 26.43 2.34
N LEU A 354 20.08 25.38 3.04
CA LEU A 354 20.96 24.50 3.82
C LEU A 354 21.72 23.50 2.96
N LEU A 355 21.34 23.35 1.69
CA LEU A 355 22.07 22.54 0.69
C LEU A 355 23.00 23.38 -0.16
N ARG A 356 23.13 24.69 0.11
CA ARG A 356 23.95 25.61 -0.67
C ARG A 356 25.03 26.24 0.18
N ASP A 357 26.20 26.44 -0.41
CA ASP A 357 27.27 27.24 0.20
C ASP A 357 27.00 28.75 0.06
N ASP A 358 27.87 29.57 0.66
CA ASP A 358 27.78 31.04 0.61
C ASP A 358 27.82 31.62 -0.82
N LEU A 359 28.31 30.85 -1.79
CA LEU A 359 28.37 31.20 -3.21
C LEU A 359 27.14 30.68 -3.99
N GLY A 360 26.17 30.08 -3.30
CA GLY A 360 24.97 29.52 -3.87
C GLY A 360 25.19 28.20 -4.62
N ARG A 361 26.34 27.52 -4.46
CA ARG A 361 26.60 26.22 -5.09
C ARG A 361 26.03 25.10 -4.23
N ILE A 362 25.45 24.09 -4.87
CA ILE A 362 24.94 22.90 -4.18
C ILE A 362 26.10 22.18 -3.45
N ASP A 363 25.80 21.58 -2.30
CA ASP A 363 26.73 20.78 -1.50
C ASP A 363 27.53 19.82 -2.41
N PRO A 364 28.88 19.89 -2.42
CA PRO A 364 29.72 19.16 -3.37
C PRO A 364 29.69 17.64 -3.17
N ARG A 365 29.12 17.16 -2.05
CA ARG A 365 28.89 15.73 -1.81
C ARG A 365 27.78 15.18 -2.69
N ILE A 366 26.84 16.01 -3.15
CA ILE A 366 25.79 15.59 -4.08
C ILE A 366 26.40 15.48 -5.48
N ARG A 367 26.70 14.25 -5.91
CA ARG A 367 27.44 13.98 -7.16
C ARG A 367 26.54 13.88 -8.37
N ALA A 368 25.36 13.28 -8.21
CA ALA A 368 24.37 13.16 -9.27
C ALA A 368 22.96 13.04 -8.68
N ALA A 369 21.98 13.48 -9.46
CA ALA A 369 20.57 13.27 -9.17
C ALA A 369 19.83 12.99 -10.47
N GLN A 370 18.90 12.03 -10.45
CA GLN A 370 18.11 11.66 -11.60
C GLN A 370 16.70 11.21 -11.18
N SER A 371 15.70 11.58 -11.97
CA SER A 371 14.37 10.97 -11.91
C SER A 371 14.32 9.65 -12.66
N PHE A 372 13.76 8.65 -12.00
CA PHE A 372 13.41 7.35 -12.57
C PHE A 372 11.91 7.20 -12.74
N VAL A 373 11.12 8.20 -12.32
CA VAL A 373 9.66 8.12 -12.44
C VAL A 373 9.27 8.12 -13.92
N HIS A 374 8.48 7.13 -14.32
CA HIS A 374 7.90 7.05 -15.65
C HIS A 374 7.24 8.37 -16.07
N ASP A 375 7.33 8.66 -17.37
CA ASP A 375 6.77 9.87 -18.00
C ASP A 375 7.32 11.19 -17.44
N THR A 376 8.47 11.17 -16.75
CA THR A 376 9.19 12.37 -16.31
C THR A 376 10.57 12.45 -16.95
N GLU A 377 11.06 13.67 -17.11
CA GLU A 377 12.41 13.90 -17.61
C GLU A 377 13.44 13.49 -16.54
N PRO A 378 14.60 12.93 -16.91
CA PRO A 378 15.65 12.56 -15.94
C PRO A 378 16.09 13.70 -15.02
N HIS A 379 15.92 14.96 -15.44
CA HIS A 379 16.29 16.14 -14.66
C HIS A 379 15.19 16.63 -13.70
N ASP A 380 14.02 15.98 -13.68
CA ASP A 380 12.90 16.30 -12.77
C ASP A 380 13.17 15.76 -11.35
N ILE A 381 14.19 16.31 -10.70
CA ILE A 381 14.69 15.83 -9.40
C ILE A 381 13.99 16.47 -8.20
N ARG A 382 13.05 17.39 -8.44
CA ARG A 382 12.50 18.25 -7.39
C ARG A 382 11.59 17.46 -6.46
N ASP A 383 11.77 17.66 -5.16
CA ASP A 383 10.94 17.06 -4.13
C ASP A 383 9.67 17.88 -3.86
N GLU A 384 8.53 17.28 -4.19
CA GLU A 384 7.20 17.87 -4.00
C GLU A 384 6.51 17.35 -2.73
N ILE A 385 7.13 16.39 -2.02
CA ILE A 385 6.58 15.71 -0.84
C ILE A 385 7.30 16.19 0.43
N GLY A 386 8.61 16.39 0.34
CA GLY A 386 9.50 16.79 1.43
C GLY A 386 10.26 15.63 2.08
N HIS A 387 9.81 14.40 1.87
CA HIS A 387 10.39 13.20 2.48
C HIS A 387 11.85 12.97 2.04
N GLY A 388 12.13 13.05 0.74
CA GLY A 388 13.48 12.87 0.19
C GLY A 388 14.45 13.97 0.61
N THR A 389 14.01 15.23 0.65
CA THR A 389 14.82 16.35 1.16
C THR A 389 15.15 16.17 2.64
N HIS A 390 14.21 15.68 3.44
CA HIS A 390 14.42 15.38 4.85
C HIS A 390 15.46 14.27 5.05
N ALA A 391 15.28 13.15 4.35
CA ALA A 391 16.21 12.02 4.40
C ALA A 391 17.62 12.38 3.89
N LEU A 392 17.73 13.19 2.83
CA LEU A 392 19.00 13.72 2.34
C LEU A 392 19.72 14.54 3.43
N GLY A 393 19.00 15.44 4.11
CA GLY A 393 19.56 16.23 5.20
C GLY A 393 20.08 15.38 6.36
N LEU A 394 19.45 14.24 6.64
CA LEU A 394 19.93 13.29 7.66
C LEU A 394 21.21 12.59 7.20
N LEU A 395 21.25 12.10 5.96
CA LEU A 395 22.46 11.47 5.39
C LEU A 395 23.65 12.43 5.39
N LEU A 396 23.45 13.68 4.97
CA LEU A 396 24.51 14.69 4.93
C LEU A 396 25.04 15.05 6.33
N LYS A 397 24.23 14.93 7.39
CA LYS A 397 24.69 15.10 8.78
C LYS A 397 25.46 13.88 9.26
N VAL A 398 24.92 12.68 9.07
CA VAL A 398 25.46 11.45 9.68
C VAL A 398 26.65 10.88 8.91
N ALA A 399 26.76 11.15 7.60
CA ALA A 399 27.84 10.67 6.73
C ALA A 399 28.66 11.86 6.16
N PRO A 400 29.55 12.49 6.96
CA PRO A 400 30.23 13.72 6.57
C PRO A 400 31.26 13.54 5.44
N PHE A 401 31.75 12.33 5.19
CA PHE A 401 32.75 12.01 4.16
C PHE A 401 32.16 11.27 2.94
N ALA A 402 30.83 11.16 2.83
CA ALA A 402 30.18 10.39 1.78
C ALA A 402 29.88 11.22 0.52
N GLU A 403 29.88 10.55 -0.63
CA GLU A 403 29.30 11.03 -1.88
C GLU A 403 27.85 10.53 -1.98
N ILE A 404 26.92 11.43 -2.27
CA ILE A 404 25.48 11.15 -2.31
C ILE A 404 24.97 11.21 -3.75
N TYR A 405 24.18 10.19 -4.10
CA TYR A 405 23.50 10.05 -5.38
C TYR A 405 22.00 9.94 -5.13
N ILE A 406 21.20 10.71 -5.87
CA ILE A 406 19.77 10.87 -5.58
C ILE A 406 18.94 10.28 -6.72
N GLY A 407 18.21 9.21 -6.44
CA GLY A 407 17.24 8.63 -7.37
C GLY A 407 15.82 9.01 -6.96
N LYS A 408 15.16 9.88 -7.72
CA LYS A 408 13.74 10.16 -7.49
C LYS A 408 12.91 9.02 -8.08
N ILE A 409 12.10 8.40 -7.24
CA ILE A 409 11.27 7.23 -7.57
C ILE A 409 9.77 7.47 -7.39
N ALA A 410 9.37 8.63 -6.86
CA ALA A 410 7.96 8.96 -6.68
C ALA A 410 7.70 10.48 -6.75
N HIS A 411 6.57 10.85 -7.36
CA HIS A 411 6.01 12.21 -7.35
C HIS A 411 4.87 12.40 -6.35
N ARG A 412 4.23 11.29 -5.95
CA ARG A 412 3.09 11.31 -5.03
C ARG A 412 3.36 10.33 -3.90
N ALA A 413 2.72 10.56 -2.76
CA ALA A 413 2.78 9.65 -1.62
C ALA A 413 1.98 8.35 -1.85
N THR A 414 1.48 8.09 -3.06
CA THR A 414 0.72 6.90 -3.44
C THR A 414 1.42 6.14 -4.57
N LEU A 415 1.38 4.81 -4.48
CA LEU A 415 1.97 3.90 -5.46
C LEU A 415 1.06 3.70 -6.67
N ASN A 416 1.66 3.65 -7.86
CA ASN A 416 1.07 2.98 -9.02
C ASN A 416 1.98 1.81 -9.43
N ARG A 417 1.48 0.87 -10.25
CA ARG A 417 2.27 -0.31 -10.67
C ARG A 417 3.60 0.06 -11.34
N ASN A 418 3.62 1.15 -12.10
CA ASN A 418 4.79 1.65 -12.79
C ASN A 418 5.90 2.08 -11.82
N THR A 419 5.53 2.51 -10.60
CA THR A 419 6.47 2.90 -9.55
C THR A 419 7.43 1.76 -9.18
N TYR A 420 6.99 0.49 -9.25
CA TYR A 420 7.86 -0.63 -8.89
C TYR A 420 8.98 -0.88 -9.91
N ASP A 421 8.67 -0.74 -11.20
CA ASP A 421 9.66 -0.86 -12.26
C ASP A 421 10.65 0.32 -12.21
N ASP A 422 10.17 1.50 -11.86
CA ASP A 422 11.00 2.70 -11.67
C ASP A 422 11.97 2.53 -10.49
N ILE A 423 11.52 1.96 -9.37
CA ILE A 423 12.38 1.59 -8.25
C ILE A 423 13.42 0.53 -8.67
N ALA A 424 13.00 -0.50 -9.41
CA ALA A 424 13.91 -1.54 -9.87
C ALA A 424 15.01 -0.97 -10.81
N LYS A 425 14.63 -0.06 -11.73
CA LYS A 425 15.58 0.68 -12.57
C LYS A 425 16.53 1.53 -11.73
N ALA A 426 16.02 2.25 -10.73
CA ALA A 426 16.82 3.10 -9.87
C ALA A 426 17.84 2.30 -9.05
N ILE A 427 17.45 1.13 -8.49
CA ILE A 427 18.35 0.21 -7.79
C ILE A 427 19.46 -0.27 -8.74
N ASN A 428 19.10 -0.73 -9.94
CA ASN A 428 20.08 -1.22 -10.91
C ASN A 428 21.05 -0.10 -11.33
N HIS A 429 20.55 1.12 -11.58
CA HIS A 429 21.36 2.27 -11.96
C HIS A 429 22.32 2.68 -10.84
N ALA A 430 21.86 2.67 -9.59
CA ALA A 430 22.70 2.94 -8.43
C ALA A 430 23.88 1.97 -8.32
N VAL A 431 23.66 0.69 -8.65
CA VAL A 431 24.70 -0.35 -8.61
C VAL A 431 25.61 -0.29 -9.85
N SER A 432 25.06 -0.18 -11.06
CA SER A 432 25.86 -0.30 -12.29
C SER A 432 26.59 0.99 -12.68
N GLU A 433 25.89 2.12 -12.63
CA GLU A 433 26.39 3.40 -13.12
C GLU A 433 27.05 4.19 -12.01
N TRP A 434 26.36 4.37 -10.88
CA TRP A 434 26.89 5.12 -9.73
C TRP A 434 27.86 4.31 -8.87
N LYS A 435 27.77 2.97 -8.95
CA LYS A 435 28.63 2.02 -8.22
C LYS A 435 28.65 2.32 -6.72
N VAL A 436 27.45 2.49 -6.16
CA VAL A 436 27.30 2.86 -4.75
C VAL A 436 27.65 1.70 -3.81
N ASP A 437 28.16 2.05 -2.63
CA ASP A 437 28.42 1.11 -1.55
C ASP A 437 27.14 0.81 -0.74
N ILE A 438 26.25 1.80 -0.63
CA ILE A 438 25.04 1.75 0.20
C ILE A 438 23.84 2.28 -0.58
N ILE A 439 22.68 1.64 -0.45
CA ILE A 439 21.38 2.17 -0.91
C ILE A 439 20.46 2.32 0.31
N SER A 440 19.93 3.54 0.51
CA SER A 440 18.90 3.85 1.50
C SER A 440 17.53 3.90 0.82
N MET A 441 16.61 3.06 1.30
CA MET A 441 15.23 2.92 0.80
C MET A 441 14.25 3.20 1.93
N SER A 442 13.83 4.44 2.06
CA SER A 442 12.97 4.90 3.15
C SER A 442 11.48 4.74 2.83
N PHE A 443 11.10 3.62 2.20
CA PHE A 443 9.74 3.31 1.77
C PHE A 443 9.42 1.83 1.98
N GLY A 444 8.14 1.49 1.99
CA GLY A 444 7.65 0.12 2.11
C GLY A 444 6.52 -0.16 1.13
N ILE A 445 6.55 -1.35 0.51
CA ILE A 445 5.50 -1.86 -0.36
C ILE A 445 4.97 -3.18 0.20
N ARG A 446 3.67 -3.40 0.04
CA ARG A 446 2.98 -4.62 0.52
C ARG A 446 2.84 -5.69 -0.55
N GLU A 447 3.03 -5.31 -1.80
CA GLU A 447 2.88 -6.17 -2.96
C GLU A 447 4.20 -6.85 -3.34
N TYR A 448 4.10 -8.07 -3.85
CA TYR A 448 5.26 -8.77 -4.41
C TYR A 448 5.58 -8.22 -5.81
N ASN A 449 6.84 -7.86 -6.03
CA ASN A 449 7.32 -7.39 -7.33
C ASN A 449 8.62 -8.11 -7.73
N GLU A 450 8.57 -8.93 -8.77
CA GLU A 450 9.72 -9.72 -9.25
C GLU A 450 10.88 -8.86 -9.78
N PRO A 451 10.64 -7.78 -10.58
CA PRO A 451 11.71 -6.88 -11.00
C PRO A 451 12.50 -6.27 -9.85
N MET A 452 11.81 -5.74 -8.82
CA MET A 452 12.44 -5.14 -7.65
C MET A 452 13.21 -6.18 -6.83
N LYS A 453 12.63 -7.37 -6.65
CA LYS A 453 13.33 -8.49 -6.01
C LYS A 453 14.61 -8.89 -6.76
N SER A 454 14.55 -8.93 -8.10
CA SER A 454 15.71 -9.24 -8.93
C SER A 454 16.78 -8.14 -8.82
N ALA A 455 16.39 -6.87 -8.84
CA ALA A 455 17.30 -5.74 -8.66
C ALA A 455 17.98 -5.76 -7.28
N ILE A 456 17.21 -6.03 -6.21
CA ILE A 456 17.72 -6.23 -4.85
C ILE A 456 18.71 -7.39 -4.79
N SER A 457 18.35 -8.54 -5.36
CA SER A 457 19.21 -9.72 -5.39
C SER A 457 20.53 -9.43 -6.11
N ASN A 458 20.49 -8.68 -7.21
CA ASN A 458 21.68 -8.26 -7.96
C ASN A 458 22.55 -7.29 -7.15
N ALA A 459 21.93 -6.31 -6.47
CA ALA A 459 22.64 -5.37 -5.60
C ALA A 459 23.37 -6.07 -4.46
N LEU A 460 22.71 -7.04 -3.80
CA LEU A 460 23.32 -7.86 -2.76
C LEU A 460 24.48 -8.70 -3.29
N HIS A 461 24.33 -9.31 -4.48
CA HIS A 461 25.42 -10.03 -5.15
C HIS A 461 26.61 -9.12 -5.49
N GLY A 462 26.35 -7.85 -5.78
CA GLY A 462 27.35 -6.81 -6.01
C GLY A 462 28.01 -6.25 -4.75
N GLN A 463 27.71 -6.79 -3.56
CA GLN A 463 28.20 -6.31 -2.26
C GLN A 463 27.81 -4.84 -1.98
N THR A 464 26.61 -4.45 -2.41
CA THR A 464 25.98 -3.19 -2.03
C THR A 464 25.10 -3.41 -0.80
N LEU A 465 25.32 -2.63 0.25
CA LEU A 465 24.54 -2.73 1.49
C LEU A 465 23.19 -2.03 1.31
N LEU A 466 22.09 -2.71 1.62
CA LEU A 466 20.74 -2.20 1.43
C LEU A 466 20.08 -1.94 2.78
N PHE A 467 19.65 -0.71 3.03
CA PHE A 467 18.93 -0.29 4.23
C PHE A 467 17.50 0.07 3.86
N ALA A 468 16.52 -0.48 4.59
CA ALA A 468 15.11 -0.24 4.31
C ALA A 468 14.26 -0.04 5.55
N ALA A 469 13.27 0.84 5.43
CA ALA A 469 12.31 1.14 6.49
C ALA A 469 11.40 -0.06 6.78
N ALA A 470 11.24 -0.42 8.05
CA ALA A 470 10.46 -1.59 8.44
C ALA A 470 8.97 -1.46 8.11
N SER A 471 8.35 -0.29 8.33
CA SER A 471 6.93 0.10 8.18
C SER A 471 6.47 0.91 9.41
N ASN A 472 5.40 1.70 9.27
CA ASN A 472 4.74 2.40 10.38
C ASN A 472 3.32 1.87 10.69
N ASP A 473 2.96 0.65 10.27
CA ASP A 473 1.61 0.09 10.43
C ASP A 473 1.33 -0.55 11.81
N GLY A 474 2.29 -0.45 12.73
CA GLY A 474 2.20 -1.06 14.07
C GLY A 474 2.02 -2.57 14.01
N ALA A 475 1.39 -3.16 15.03
CA ALA A 475 1.11 -4.60 15.06
C ALA A 475 0.07 -5.08 14.03
N ASN A 476 -0.53 -4.19 13.23
CA ASN A 476 -1.56 -4.54 12.26
C ASN A 476 -0.98 -5.19 11.01
N LEU A 477 0.24 -4.80 10.60
CA LEU A 477 0.96 -5.38 9.47
C LEU A 477 2.43 -5.62 9.86
N GLY A 478 3.04 -6.69 9.31
CA GLY A 478 4.45 -6.99 9.55
C GLY A 478 5.41 -6.06 8.81
N ARG A 479 6.69 -6.42 8.75
CA ARG A 479 7.70 -5.70 7.94
C ARG A 479 7.27 -5.60 6.46
N ALA A 480 7.44 -4.43 5.85
CA ALA A 480 7.18 -4.19 4.44
C ALA A 480 8.34 -4.69 3.56
N PHE A 481 8.09 -4.92 2.27
CA PHE A 481 9.15 -5.09 1.29
C PHE A 481 9.69 -3.70 0.90
N PRO A 482 11.00 -3.47 0.75
CA PRO A 482 12.06 -4.45 0.70
C PRO A 482 12.63 -4.88 2.07
N ALA A 483 12.29 -4.21 3.17
CA ALA A 483 12.86 -4.50 4.50
C ALA A 483 12.63 -5.93 5.03
N LYS A 484 11.62 -6.64 4.54
CA LYS A 484 11.38 -8.06 4.84
C LYS A 484 12.32 -9.03 4.08
N TYR A 485 13.01 -8.57 3.03
CA TYR A 485 13.86 -9.43 2.22
C TYR A 485 15.13 -9.83 2.99
N PRO A 486 15.54 -11.10 2.97
CA PRO A 486 16.76 -11.53 3.65
C PRO A 486 17.99 -10.74 3.21
N SER A 487 18.91 -10.48 4.14
CA SER A 487 20.14 -9.72 3.90
C SER A 487 19.95 -8.22 3.61
N ILE A 488 18.74 -7.69 3.76
CA ILE A 488 18.50 -6.24 3.86
C ILE A 488 18.51 -5.82 5.33
N PHE A 489 19.16 -4.70 5.63
CA PHE A 489 19.11 -4.11 6.96
C PHE A 489 17.75 -3.47 7.20
N CYS A 490 16.87 -4.19 7.88
CA CYS A 490 15.55 -3.72 8.29
C CYS A 490 15.64 -2.76 9.47
N ILE A 491 15.26 -1.50 9.26
CA ILE A 491 15.40 -0.43 10.25
C ILE A 491 14.05 -0.03 10.84
N HIS A 492 13.95 -0.18 12.16
CA HIS A 492 12.83 0.24 12.99
C HIS A 492 13.15 1.57 13.68
N SER A 493 12.13 2.22 14.23
CA SER A 493 12.23 3.54 14.86
C SER A 493 12.27 3.46 16.39
N THR A 494 12.96 4.41 17.02
CA THR A 494 12.88 4.68 18.45
C THR A 494 12.62 6.16 18.74
N ASP A 495 12.13 6.45 19.94
CA ASP A 495 12.18 7.79 20.51
C ASP A 495 13.63 8.20 20.89
N GLY A 496 13.81 9.45 21.35
CA GLY A 496 15.09 9.98 21.82
C GLY A 496 15.67 9.32 23.08
N ASN A 497 14.90 8.44 23.75
CA ASN A 497 15.36 7.63 24.88
C ASN A 497 15.71 6.19 24.48
N GLY A 498 15.58 5.84 23.20
CA GLY A 498 15.80 4.48 22.71
C GLY A 498 14.65 3.51 22.98
N ASN A 499 13.44 4.00 23.29
CA ASN A 499 12.26 3.14 23.35
C ASN A 499 11.74 2.87 21.93
N PRO A 500 11.35 1.63 21.59
CA PRO A 500 10.74 1.32 20.30
C PRO A 500 9.47 2.14 20.06
N SER A 501 9.36 2.72 18.86
CA SER A 501 8.17 3.45 18.44
C SER A 501 6.93 2.58 18.38
N ALA A 502 5.78 3.13 18.76
CA ALA A 502 4.51 2.39 18.79
C ALA A 502 4.03 1.96 17.40
N PHE A 503 4.45 2.68 16.36
CA PHE A 503 4.11 2.38 14.96
C PHE A 503 5.03 1.32 14.32
N ASN A 504 6.07 0.85 15.02
CA ASN A 504 6.91 -0.23 14.47
C ASN A 504 6.08 -1.51 14.25
N PRO A 505 6.31 -2.26 13.16
CA PRO A 505 5.77 -3.60 13.02
C PRO A 505 6.31 -4.49 14.13
N THR A 506 5.56 -5.52 14.51
CA THR A 506 6.01 -6.48 15.53
C THR A 506 7.37 -7.06 15.14
N ALA A 507 8.31 -7.06 16.09
CA ALA A 507 9.65 -7.60 15.91
C ALA A 507 9.59 -9.06 15.41
N ASP A 508 10.37 -9.36 14.37
CA ASP A 508 10.52 -10.71 13.84
C ASP A 508 11.52 -11.48 14.70
N ASP A 509 11.12 -12.63 15.24
CA ASP A 509 11.96 -13.45 16.12
C ASP A 509 13.05 -14.23 15.36
N LYS A 510 12.92 -14.33 14.03
CA LYS A 510 13.84 -15.07 13.17
C LYS A 510 14.94 -14.20 12.56
N ASP A 511 14.85 -12.89 12.76
CA ASP A 511 15.74 -11.93 12.12
C ASP A 511 16.11 -10.77 13.06
N VAL A 512 17.11 -9.99 12.67
CA VAL A 512 17.58 -8.84 13.43
C VAL A 512 16.61 -7.69 13.24
N ASN A 513 16.26 -7.02 14.33
CA ASN A 513 15.35 -5.88 14.33
C ASN A 513 16.13 -4.62 14.71
N PHE A 514 17.01 -4.13 13.85
CA PHE A 514 17.78 -2.92 14.15
C PHE A 514 16.85 -1.74 14.36
N SER A 515 17.11 -0.92 15.38
CA SER A 515 16.33 0.29 15.63
C SER A 515 17.23 1.48 16.00
N LEU A 516 16.88 2.65 15.46
CA LEU A 516 17.56 3.93 15.72
C LEU A 516 16.51 5.03 15.91
N LEU A 517 16.96 6.22 16.33
CA LEU A 517 16.10 7.40 16.43
C LEU A 517 15.30 7.60 15.13
N GLY A 518 13.98 7.63 15.26
CA GLY A 518 13.08 7.90 14.15
C GLY A 518 11.88 8.75 14.52
N GLU A 519 11.73 9.19 15.78
CA GLU A 519 10.65 10.09 16.20
C GLU A 519 11.10 11.55 16.38
N ASN A 520 10.30 12.48 15.85
CA ASN A 520 10.43 13.92 16.01
C ASN A 520 11.84 14.42 15.65
N VAL A 521 12.37 13.97 14.52
CA VAL A 521 13.73 14.30 14.07
C VAL A 521 13.69 15.46 13.10
N SER A 522 14.38 16.55 13.42
CA SER A 522 14.49 17.73 12.56
C SER A 522 15.54 17.57 11.46
N SER A 523 15.14 17.80 10.21
CA SER A 523 16.01 17.80 9.04
C SER A 523 15.56 18.82 8.01
N TYR A 524 16.24 18.85 6.86
CA TYR A 524 15.96 19.78 5.77
C TYR A 524 14.57 19.57 5.19
N TRP A 525 13.96 20.63 4.65
CA TRP A 525 12.61 20.60 4.10
C TRP A 525 12.49 21.52 2.87
N PRO A 526 11.67 21.18 1.85
CA PRO A 526 11.50 22.04 0.68
C PRO A 526 10.96 23.43 1.04
N VAL A 527 11.54 24.46 0.44
CA VAL A 527 11.12 25.84 0.68
C VAL A 527 9.71 26.05 0.10
N GLY A 528 8.80 26.56 0.94
CA GLY A 528 7.43 26.90 0.52
C GLY A 528 6.41 25.75 0.62
N LEU A 529 6.83 24.54 1.00
CA LEU A 529 5.92 23.41 1.22
C LEU A 529 5.31 23.38 2.63
N ALA A 530 5.94 24.02 3.62
CA ALA A 530 5.45 24.07 4.99
C ALA A 530 4.40 25.19 5.16
N ASN A 531 3.12 24.83 5.38
CA ASN A 531 1.95 25.61 5.85
C ASN A 531 2.12 27.13 6.13
N GLY A 532 2.61 27.91 5.15
CA GLY A 532 2.81 29.36 5.26
C GLY A 532 4.07 29.84 6.01
N LEU A 533 5.02 28.97 6.36
CA LEU A 533 6.31 29.34 6.96
C LEU A 533 7.47 29.00 6.01
N SER A 534 8.37 29.97 5.79
CA SER A 534 9.53 29.85 4.90
C SER A 534 10.72 29.08 5.48
N GLU A 535 10.51 28.26 6.51
CA GLU A 535 11.61 27.60 7.22
C GLU A 535 12.15 26.39 6.41
N PRO A 536 13.46 26.29 6.17
CA PRO A 536 14.07 25.22 5.36
C PRO A 536 14.24 23.90 6.12
N VAL A 537 13.53 23.73 7.24
CA VAL A 537 13.63 22.58 8.15
C VAL A 537 12.25 22.13 8.65
N ASN A 538 12.10 20.83 8.87
CA ASN A 538 10.88 20.24 9.45
C ASN A 538 11.20 18.98 10.27
N ALA A 539 10.34 18.65 11.24
CA ALA A 539 10.44 17.45 12.05
C ALA A 539 9.54 16.33 11.53
N MET A 540 10.04 15.10 11.53
CA MET A 540 9.29 13.91 11.08
C MET A 540 9.43 12.75 12.06
N SER A 541 8.42 11.88 12.05
CA SER A 541 8.45 10.59 12.76
C SER A 541 8.15 9.43 11.81
N GLY A 542 8.98 8.39 11.84
CA GLY A 542 8.77 7.17 11.05
C GLY A 542 10.00 6.27 11.00
N THR A 543 9.80 5.00 10.63
CA THR A 543 10.91 4.09 10.30
C THR A 543 11.71 4.56 9.09
N SER A 544 11.07 5.33 8.20
CA SER A 544 11.70 6.02 7.09
C SER A 544 12.68 7.13 7.52
N VAL A 545 12.52 7.69 8.72
CA VAL A 545 13.44 8.67 9.32
C VAL A 545 14.65 7.99 9.95
N ALA A 546 14.45 6.83 10.58
CA ALA A 546 15.53 6.04 11.18
C ALA A 546 16.46 5.40 10.11
N THR A 547 15.90 5.04 8.95
CA THR A 547 16.62 4.39 7.84
C THR A 547 17.83 5.17 7.32
N PRO A 548 17.72 6.46 6.92
CA PRO A 548 18.87 7.25 6.46
C PRO A 548 19.90 7.49 7.57
N ILE A 549 19.48 7.54 8.85
CA ILE A 549 20.41 7.64 9.98
C ILE A 549 21.23 6.35 10.10
N ALA A 550 20.59 5.18 9.96
CA ALA A 550 21.28 3.89 9.98
C ALA A 550 22.24 3.73 8.78
N ALA A 551 21.79 4.07 7.57
CA ALA A 551 22.61 4.05 6.36
C ALA A 551 23.81 5.01 6.48
N GLY A 552 23.59 6.22 7.00
CA GLY A 552 24.66 7.19 7.25
C GLY A 552 25.66 6.71 8.31
N LEU A 553 25.18 6.05 9.37
CA LEU A 553 26.06 5.47 10.39
C LEU A 553 26.95 4.36 9.79
N ALA A 554 26.37 3.45 9.00
CA ALA A 554 27.13 2.41 8.32
C ALA A 554 28.16 3.02 7.34
N ALA A 555 27.79 4.09 6.63
CA ALA A 555 28.71 4.84 5.78
C ALA A 555 29.87 5.47 6.56
N SER A 556 29.59 5.99 7.76
CA SER A 556 30.60 6.56 8.66
C SER A 556 31.56 5.50 9.21
N VAL A 557 31.05 4.31 9.57
CA VAL A 557 31.90 3.15 9.91
C VAL A 557 32.81 2.77 8.75
N LEU A 558 32.25 2.64 7.54
CA LEU A 558 33.03 2.28 6.35
C LEU A 558 34.05 3.36 5.99
N SER A 559 33.69 4.65 6.11
CA SER A 559 34.59 5.78 5.86
C SER A 559 35.74 5.82 6.85
N PHE A 560 35.44 5.66 8.15
CA PHE A 560 36.44 5.57 9.21
C PHE A 560 37.47 4.46 8.91
N VAL A 561 36.97 3.26 8.60
CA VAL A 561 37.84 2.13 8.29
C VAL A 561 38.66 2.37 7.04
N ARG A 562 38.08 2.92 5.96
CA ARG A 562 38.84 3.26 4.74
C ARG A 562 39.96 4.27 5.02
N GLN A 563 39.72 5.27 5.87
CA GLN A 563 40.74 6.23 6.28
C GLN A 563 41.86 5.56 7.11
N GLN A 564 41.52 4.63 8.01
CA GLN A 564 42.54 3.89 8.79
C GLN A 564 43.33 2.88 7.95
N ASP A 565 42.66 2.19 7.01
CA ASP A 565 43.27 1.24 6.09
C ASP A 565 44.37 1.88 5.22
N GLN A 566 44.32 3.20 4.95
CA GLN A 566 45.38 3.90 4.23
C GLN A 566 46.72 3.94 4.97
N HIS A 567 46.70 3.88 6.29
CA HIS A 567 47.89 3.84 7.11
C HIS A 567 48.39 2.39 7.32
N ALA A 568 47.65 1.40 6.83
CA ALA A 568 48.02 0.00 6.95
C ALA A 568 49.12 -0.38 5.93
N MET A 569 50.01 -1.29 6.34
CA MET A 569 51.10 -1.76 5.49
C MET A 569 50.57 -2.55 4.28
N VAL A 570 51.24 -2.43 3.13
CA VAL A 570 50.91 -3.17 1.90
C VAL A 570 50.91 -4.69 2.20
N GLY A 571 49.79 -5.36 1.92
CA GLY A 571 49.60 -6.80 2.17
C GLY A 571 48.90 -7.13 3.51
N SER A 572 48.43 -6.13 4.25
CA SER A 572 47.59 -6.33 5.44
C SER A 572 46.14 -6.67 5.09
N ASP A 573 45.48 -7.39 6.00
CA ASP A 573 44.07 -7.73 5.94
C ASP A 573 43.19 -6.49 6.14
N LEU A 574 42.89 -5.78 5.04
CA LEU A 574 42.06 -4.57 5.05
C LEU A 574 40.64 -4.86 5.53
N LEU A 575 40.09 -3.96 6.36
CA LEU A 575 38.73 -4.11 6.89
C LEU A 575 37.68 -3.48 5.97
N GLY A 576 38.05 -2.52 5.11
CA GLY A 576 37.15 -1.85 4.18
C GLY A 576 36.40 -2.82 3.25
N PRO A 577 37.09 -3.69 2.49
CA PRO A 577 36.43 -4.70 1.66
C PRO A 577 35.60 -5.70 2.46
N TRP A 578 36.07 -6.07 3.67
CA TRP A 578 35.35 -6.99 4.56
C TRP A 578 34.00 -6.40 5.01
N LEU A 579 33.94 -5.10 5.30
CA LEU A 579 32.72 -4.40 5.71
C LEU A 579 31.69 -4.19 4.58
N LYS A 580 32.04 -4.46 3.32
CA LYS A 580 31.06 -4.46 2.21
C LYS A 580 30.20 -5.72 2.18
N ASP A 581 30.59 -6.77 2.91
CA ASP A 581 29.74 -7.94 3.10
C ASP A 581 28.64 -7.65 4.15
N VAL A 582 27.42 -8.10 3.85
CA VAL A 582 26.25 -7.87 4.70
C VAL A 582 26.43 -8.48 6.09
N HIS A 583 26.99 -9.68 6.22
CA HIS A 583 27.14 -10.35 7.51
C HIS A 583 28.20 -9.64 8.36
N SER A 584 29.27 -9.16 7.74
CA SER A 584 30.31 -8.36 8.41
C SER A 584 29.75 -7.06 8.97
N MET A 585 28.99 -6.30 8.17
CA MET A 585 28.37 -5.06 8.64
C MET A 585 27.29 -5.33 9.69
N ASP A 586 26.50 -6.40 9.53
CA ASP A 586 25.52 -6.86 10.52
C ASP A 586 26.17 -7.14 11.87
N MET A 587 27.32 -7.81 11.90
CA MET A 587 28.07 -8.03 13.15
C MET A 587 28.50 -6.72 13.81
N VAL A 588 28.98 -5.74 13.04
CA VAL A 588 29.40 -4.44 13.58
C VAL A 588 28.19 -3.68 14.14
N LEU A 589 27.06 -3.66 13.43
CA LEU A 589 25.84 -3.03 13.93
C LEU A 589 25.29 -3.74 15.17
N LYS A 590 25.33 -5.08 15.22
CA LYS A 590 24.96 -5.87 16.42
C LYS A 590 25.85 -5.56 17.61
N SER A 591 27.15 -5.34 17.40
CA SER A 591 28.06 -4.98 18.48
C SER A 591 27.68 -3.66 19.17
N MET A 592 26.94 -2.79 18.49
CA MET A 592 26.40 -1.55 19.04
C MET A 592 25.04 -1.70 19.75
N ALA A 593 24.42 -2.89 19.71
CA ALA A 593 23.06 -3.12 20.21
C ALA A 593 23.01 -3.74 21.63
N SER A 594 24.05 -3.54 22.44
CA SER A 594 24.35 -4.28 23.69
C SER A 594 23.29 -4.21 24.81
N GLN A 595 22.31 -3.29 24.73
CA GLN A 595 21.25 -3.14 25.73
C GLN A 595 19.90 -2.83 25.06
N THR A 596 19.01 -3.82 24.99
CA THR A 596 17.67 -3.67 24.41
C THR A 596 16.65 -3.26 25.48
N ARG A 597 15.99 -2.12 25.29
CA ARG A 597 14.80 -1.75 26.08
C ARG A 597 13.55 -2.07 25.25
N GLY A 598 12.76 -3.05 25.68
CA GLY A 598 11.64 -3.60 24.91
C GLY A 598 11.99 -4.96 24.28
N ALA A 599 11.01 -5.86 24.21
CA ALA A 599 11.23 -7.21 23.68
C ALA A 599 11.44 -7.17 22.15
N GLY A 600 12.52 -7.78 21.67
CA GLY A 600 12.72 -8.09 20.24
C GLY A 600 13.44 -7.04 19.38
N TYR A 601 13.60 -5.79 19.84
CA TYR A 601 14.28 -4.73 19.07
C TYR A 601 15.73 -4.51 19.48
N ASN A 602 16.63 -4.44 18.50
CA ASN A 602 18.07 -4.26 18.65
C ASN A 602 18.41 -2.77 18.50
N TYR A 603 18.28 -2.05 19.61
CA TYR A 603 18.55 -0.61 19.64
C TYR A 603 20.03 -0.30 19.48
N ILE A 604 20.39 0.33 18.37
CA ILE A 604 21.77 0.69 18.07
C ILE A 604 22.18 1.92 18.89
N ARG A 605 23.27 1.77 19.64
CA ARG A 605 23.92 2.83 20.40
C ARG A 605 25.30 3.10 19.81
N PRO A 606 25.45 4.11 18.93
CA PRO A 606 26.69 4.35 18.20
C PRO A 606 27.92 4.58 19.09
N SER A 607 27.72 5.08 20.32
CA SER A 607 28.77 5.26 21.33
C SER A 607 29.43 3.96 21.80
N GLU A 608 28.82 2.78 21.60
CA GLU A 608 29.43 1.50 21.96
C GLU A 608 30.66 1.18 21.08
N LEU A 609 30.60 1.59 19.81
CA LEU A 609 31.74 1.53 18.89
C LEU A 609 32.54 2.83 18.92
N PHE A 610 31.92 3.96 18.57
CA PHE A 610 32.51 5.29 18.51
C PHE A 610 32.47 5.99 19.88
N ASP A 611 33.07 5.35 20.87
CA ASP A 611 33.21 5.89 22.23
C ASP A 611 34.08 7.15 22.21
N ARG A 612 33.56 8.28 22.71
CA ARG A 612 34.31 9.56 22.74
C ARG A 612 35.60 9.49 23.54
N GLY A 613 35.72 8.56 24.49
CA GLY A 613 36.94 8.33 25.25
C GLY A 613 37.97 7.44 24.55
N ALA A 614 37.64 6.84 23.41
CA ALA A 614 38.52 5.94 22.67
C ALA A 614 39.39 6.67 21.64
N SER A 615 40.59 6.13 21.39
CA SER A 615 41.41 6.54 20.24
C SER A 615 40.91 5.86 18.96
N ARG A 616 41.31 6.40 17.79
CA ARG A 616 40.99 5.81 16.48
C ARG A 616 41.48 4.36 16.40
N GLU A 617 42.69 4.10 16.87
CA GLU A 617 43.29 2.75 16.88
C GLU A 617 42.45 1.78 17.70
N LYS A 618 41.97 2.21 18.89
CA LYS A 618 41.11 1.37 19.73
C LYS A 618 39.78 1.02 19.07
N VAL A 619 39.18 1.96 18.33
CA VAL A 619 37.95 1.70 17.57
C VAL A 619 38.22 0.75 16.41
N TYR A 620 39.32 0.93 15.69
CA TYR A 620 39.73 0.06 14.60
C TYR A 620 40.03 -1.37 15.08
N ASP A 621 40.75 -1.53 16.20
CA ASP A 621 41.04 -2.82 16.81
C ASP A 621 39.77 -3.55 17.28
N LYS A 622 38.77 -2.84 17.80
CA LYS A 622 37.45 -3.45 18.11
C LYS A 622 36.83 -4.09 16.87
N ILE A 623 36.86 -3.40 15.71
CA ILE A 623 36.31 -3.94 14.45
C ILE A 623 37.13 -5.14 13.98
N LYS A 624 38.46 -5.07 14.12
CA LYS A 624 39.37 -6.17 13.80
C LYS A 624 39.12 -7.40 14.66
N ASP A 625 38.84 -7.21 15.95
CA ASP A 625 38.50 -8.31 16.85
C ASP A 625 37.14 -8.91 16.50
N LEU A 626 36.14 -8.12 16.12
CA LEU A 626 34.87 -8.65 15.60
C LEU A 626 35.10 -9.54 14.37
N ARG A 627 35.96 -9.12 13.43
CA ARG A 627 36.32 -9.95 12.27
C ARG A 627 36.93 -11.28 12.69
N ARG A 628 37.84 -11.30 13.67
CA ARG A 628 38.47 -12.55 14.16
C ARG A 628 37.44 -13.54 14.69
N HIS A 629 36.53 -13.07 15.55
CA HIS A 629 35.47 -13.91 16.13
C HIS A 629 34.45 -14.43 15.11
N MET A 630 34.40 -13.87 13.89
CA MET A 630 33.50 -14.35 12.85
C MET A 630 33.97 -15.66 12.19
N TYR A 631 35.29 -15.89 12.20
CA TYR A 631 35.93 -17.01 11.51
C TYR A 631 36.48 -18.07 12.47
N ASP A 632 36.41 -17.82 13.78
CA ASP A 632 36.63 -18.79 14.86
C ASP A 632 35.35 -19.60 15.12
#